data_AF-A0A0F9E4N6-F1
#
_entry.id   AF-A0A0F9E4N6-F1
#
_cell.length_a   1.000
_cell.length_b   1.000
_cell.length_c   1.000
_cell.angle_alpha   90.00
_cell.angle_beta   90.00
_cell.angle_gamma   90.00
#
_symmetry.space_group_name_H-M   'P 1'
#
loop_
_entity.id
_entity.type
_entity.pdbx_description
1 polymer ?
#
loop_
_entity_poly.entity_id
_entity_poly.type
_entity_poly.pdbx_seq_one_letter_code
_entity_poly.pdbx_strand_id
1 'polypeptide(L)'
;MLRKVAAYIIGSVILSVLLSMALLPVSNANNHNKTGLKLSPLSYDVTADPGESFQKEVRVTNTSDKKIAISPTVDDFVAGGESGEPKILIGGEKGSERWSIKKWVETGNKKINLKPK
;
A
#
# COMPACT_ATOMS: atom_id res chain seq x y z
N MET A 1 -70.25 3.24 -6.14
CA MET A 1 -69.29 2.11 -6.18
C MET A 1 -67.92 2.48 -6.76
N LEU A 2 -67.84 3.21 -7.88
CA LEU A 2 -66.57 3.57 -8.55
C LEU A 2 -65.49 4.22 -7.65
N ARG A 3 -65.85 5.14 -6.76
CA ARG A 3 -64.88 5.84 -5.89
C ARG A 3 -64.14 4.92 -4.90
N LYS A 4 -64.82 3.86 -4.43
CA LYS A 4 -64.22 2.86 -3.53
C LYS A 4 -63.29 1.91 -4.29
N VAL A 5 -63.67 1.53 -5.51
CA VAL A 5 -62.84 0.69 -6.40
C VAL A 5 -61.56 1.41 -6.80
N ALA A 6 -61.63 2.69 -7.15
CA ALA A 6 -60.45 3.51 -7.44
C ALA A 6 -59.49 3.59 -6.25
N ALA A 7 -60.01 3.75 -5.02
CA ALA A 7 -59.20 3.79 -3.81
C ALA A 7 -58.46 2.46 -3.54
N TYR A 8 -59.11 1.32 -3.77
CA TYR A 8 -58.48 0.00 -3.64
C TYR A 8 -57.38 -0.25 -4.67
N ILE A 9 -57.59 0.18 -5.92
CA ILE A 9 -56.57 0.05 -6.99
C ILE A 9 -55.34 0.89 -6.63
N ILE A 10 -55.54 2.15 -6.22
CA ILE A 10 -54.44 3.03 -5.81
C ILE A 10 -53.69 2.45 -4.60
N GLY A 11 -54.42 1.94 -3.60
CA GLY A 11 -53.82 1.30 -2.43
C GLY A 11 -53.01 0.04 -2.79
N SER A 12 -53.51 -0.78 -3.72
CA SER A 12 -52.81 -1.98 -4.19
C SER A 12 -51.52 -1.63 -4.95
N VAL A 13 -51.54 -0.59 -5.79
CA VAL A 13 -50.35 -0.12 -6.51
C VAL A 13 -49.30 0.38 -5.52
N ILE A 14 -49.68 1.21 -4.54
CA ILE A 14 -48.76 1.72 -3.52
C ILE A 14 -48.14 0.59 -2.70
N LEU A 15 -48.94 -0.40 -2.30
CA LEU A 15 -48.46 -1.55 -1.54
C LEU A 15 -47.50 -2.41 -2.36
N SER A 16 -47.77 -2.60 -3.66
CA SER A 16 -46.89 -3.36 -4.55
C SER A 16 -45.54 -2.69 -4.74
N VAL A 17 -45.51 -1.35 -4.86
CA VAL A 17 -44.27 -0.56 -4.98
C VAL A 17 -43.46 -0.65 -3.69
N LEU A 18 -44.11 -0.47 -2.53
CA LEU A 18 -43.45 -0.60 -1.23
C LEU A 18 -42.87 -2.00 -1.00
N LEU A 19 -43.61 -3.05 -1.38
CA LEU A 19 -43.15 -4.42 -1.24
C LEU A 19 -41.97 -4.74 -2.17
N SER A 20 -41.98 -4.22 -3.40
CA SER A 20 -40.85 -4.37 -4.33
C SER A 20 -39.58 -3.64 -3.85
N MET A 21 -39.72 -2.52 -3.14
CA MET A 21 -38.57 -1.79 -2.59
C MET A 21 -37.95 -2.48 -1.37
N ALA A 22 -38.75 -3.24 -0.61
CA ALA A 22 -38.29 -4.02 0.55
C ALA A 22 -37.52 -5.30 0.18
N LEU A 23 -37.66 -5.80 -1.05
CA LEU A 23 -36.99 -7.01 -1.53
C LEU A 23 -35.67 -6.73 -2.27
N LEU A 24 -35.23 -5.48 -2.34
CA LEU A 24 -33.95 -5.15 -2.94
C LEU A 24 -32.81 -5.69 -2.05
N PRO A 25 -31.89 -6.51 -2.60
CA PRO A 25 -30.74 -6.98 -1.84
C PRO A 25 -29.86 -5.79 -1.45
N VAL A 26 -29.75 -5.51 -0.16
CA VAL A 26 -28.78 -4.53 0.37
C VAL A 26 -27.39 -5.17 0.27
N SER A 27 -26.70 -4.91 -0.83
CA SER A 27 -25.31 -5.31 -1.00
C SER A 27 -24.39 -4.39 -0.18
N ASN A 28 -24.00 -4.84 1.01
CA ASN A 28 -22.93 -4.20 1.77
C ASN A 28 -21.58 -4.52 1.11
N ALA A 29 -21.14 -3.67 0.19
CA ALA A 29 -19.82 -3.77 -0.43
C ALA A 29 -18.74 -3.27 0.55
N ASN A 30 -18.49 -4.02 1.62
CA ASN A 30 -17.34 -3.83 2.49
C ASN A 30 -16.09 -4.37 1.77
N ASN A 31 -15.60 -3.62 0.77
CA ASN A 31 -14.34 -3.85 0.08
C ASN A 31 -13.16 -3.55 1.02
N HIS A 32 -12.94 -4.42 2.01
CA HIS A 32 -11.69 -4.45 2.77
C HIS A 32 -10.60 -5.01 1.86
N ASN A 33 -10.15 -4.21 0.89
CA ASN A 33 -8.97 -4.52 0.10
C ASN A 33 -7.81 -4.65 1.10
N LYS A 34 -7.35 -5.86 1.35
CA LYS A 34 -6.15 -6.06 2.18
C LYS A 34 -5.02 -5.45 1.39
N THR A 35 -4.45 -4.34 1.85
CA THR A 35 -3.25 -3.74 1.26
C THR A 35 -2.14 -3.85 2.28
N GLY A 36 -1.01 -4.46 1.91
CA GLY A 36 0.09 -4.63 2.83
C GLY A 36 1.33 -5.23 2.18
N LEU A 37 2.47 -4.77 2.67
CA LEU A 37 3.79 -5.33 2.40
C LEU A 37 4.43 -5.66 3.74
N LYS A 38 5.10 -6.81 3.81
CA LYS A 38 5.93 -7.20 4.95
C LYS A 38 7.38 -7.25 4.52
N LEU A 39 8.25 -6.52 5.22
CA LEU A 39 9.71 -6.53 5.04
C LEU A 39 10.38 -7.29 6.18
N SER A 40 11.44 -8.03 5.88
CA SER A 40 12.25 -8.72 6.88
C SER A 40 13.65 -9.03 6.34
N PRO A 41 14.74 -8.76 7.11
CA PRO A 41 14.77 -7.90 8.30
C PRO A 41 14.61 -6.41 7.94
N LEU A 42 14.47 -5.55 8.95
CA LEU A 42 14.32 -4.09 8.75
C LEU A 42 15.66 -3.34 8.70
N SER A 43 16.69 -3.92 9.31
CA SER A 43 18.04 -3.34 9.36
C SER A 43 19.10 -4.43 9.25
N TYR A 44 20.29 -4.00 8.84
CA TYR A 44 21.49 -4.81 8.80
C TYR A 44 22.63 -4.04 9.42
N ASP A 45 23.29 -4.65 10.39
CA ASP A 45 24.59 -4.20 10.84
C ASP A 45 25.66 -4.86 9.97
N VAL A 46 26.55 -4.04 9.43
CA VAL A 46 27.61 -4.48 8.55
C VAL A 46 28.93 -4.03 9.15
N THR A 47 29.81 -4.99 9.38
CA THR A 47 31.24 -4.77 9.60
C THR A 47 31.96 -5.39 8.41
N ALA A 48 32.87 -4.64 7.81
CA ALA A 48 33.59 -5.07 6.62
C ALA A 48 35.02 -4.54 6.68
N ASP A 49 35.96 -5.35 6.21
CA ASP A 49 37.35 -4.93 6.07
C ASP A 49 37.55 -4.10 4.78
N PRO A 50 38.62 -3.28 4.70
CA PRO A 50 38.89 -2.49 3.49
C PRO A 50 39.00 -3.37 2.24
N GLY A 51 38.14 -3.10 1.24
CA GLY A 51 38.09 -3.84 -0.01
C GLY A 51 37.16 -5.06 -0.02
N GLU A 52 36.57 -5.41 1.13
CA GLU A 52 35.59 -6.49 1.22
C GLU A 52 34.25 -6.08 0.60
N SER A 53 33.59 -7.04 -0.06
CA SER A 53 32.23 -6.89 -0.59
C SER A 53 31.31 -7.91 0.09
N PHE A 54 30.10 -7.48 0.43
CA PHE A 54 29.10 -8.34 1.08
C PHE A 54 27.74 -8.21 0.39
N GLN A 55 26.93 -9.25 0.52
CA GLN A 55 25.56 -9.28 0.02
C GLN A 55 24.60 -9.58 1.17
N LYS A 56 23.49 -8.82 1.24
CA LYS A 56 22.41 -9.03 2.20
C LYS A 56 21.08 -9.15 1.47
N GLU A 57 20.20 -10.01 1.96
CA GLU A 57 18.90 -10.27 1.33
C GLU A 57 17.77 -9.64 2.15
N VAL A 58 17.01 -8.70 1.59
CA VAL A 58 15.77 -8.22 2.22
C VAL A 58 14.60 -8.97 1.61
N ARG A 59 13.83 -9.69 2.44
CA ARG A 59 12.61 -10.36 1.99
C ARG A 59 11.44 -9.40 2.00
N VAL A 60 10.81 -9.24 0.84
CA VAL A 60 9.55 -8.49 0.69
C VAL A 60 8.41 -9.46 0.37
N THR A 61 7.38 -9.46 1.21
CA THR A 61 6.19 -10.30 1.04
C THR A 61 4.97 -9.43 0.79
N ASN A 62 4.24 -9.72 -0.28
CA ASN A 62 2.95 -9.11 -0.56
C ASN A 62 1.85 -9.80 0.26
N THR A 63 1.29 -9.09 1.24
CA THR A 63 0.19 -9.57 2.09
C THR A 63 -1.16 -9.02 1.65
N SER A 64 -1.21 -8.39 0.48
CA SER A 64 -2.43 -7.87 -0.14
C SER A 64 -3.14 -8.93 -0.98
N ASP A 65 -4.37 -8.61 -1.38
CA ASP A 65 -5.15 -9.40 -2.34
C ASP A 65 -4.88 -9.03 -3.81
N LYS A 66 -3.96 -8.08 -4.08
CA LYS A 66 -3.65 -7.56 -5.43
C LYS A 66 -2.17 -7.70 -5.75
N LYS A 67 -1.82 -7.64 -7.05
CA LYS A 67 -0.42 -7.57 -7.47
C LYS A 67 0.16 -6.20 -7.08
N ILE A 68 1.37 -6.18 -6.53
CA ILE A 68 2.08 -4.96 -6.16
C ILE A 68 3.39 -4.90 -6.94
N ALA A 69 3.65 -3.77 -7.62
CA ALA A 69 4.95 -3.47 -8.20
C ALA A 69 5.76 -2.64 -7.20
N ILE A 70 6.98 -3.07 -6.90
CA ILE A 70 7.91 -2.35 -6.02
C ILE A 70 9.19 -2.02 -6.77
N SER A 71 9.83 -0.92 -6.39
CA SER A 71 11.13 -0.50 -6.90
C SER A 71 12.00 -0.07 -5.71
N PRO A 72 13.06 -0.82 -5.36
CA PRO A 72 13.92 -0.44 -4.25
C PRO A 72 14.77 0.79 -4.63
N THR A 73 14.86 1.74 -3.71
CA THR A 73 15.79 2.87 -3.79
C THR A 73 16.79 2.76 -2.64
N VAL A 74 17.99 3.30 -2.87
CA VAL A 74 19.00 3.48 -1.82
C VAL A 74 19.10 4.97 -1.61
N ASP A 75 18.86 5.42 -0.40
CA ASP A 75 18.91 6.83 -0.02
C ASP A 75 19.79 7.01 1.20
N ASP A 76 20.42 8.18 1.28
CA ASP A 76 21.32 8.54 2.37
C ASP A 76 20.57 9.40 3.38
N PHE A 77 21.15 9.59 4.56
CA PHE A 77 20.63 10.53 5.54
C PHE A 77 21.75 11.35 6.16
N VAL A 78 21.42 12.56 6.59
CA VAL A 78 22.34 13.47 7.28
C VAL A 78 21.74 13.88 8.61
N ALA A 79 22.57 14.39 9.52
CA ALA A 79 22.06 15.07 10.70
C ALA A 79 21.27 16.32 10.28
N GLY A 80 20.05 16.43 10.79
CA GLY A 80 19.16 17.57 10.66
C GLY A 80 19.04 18.33 11.98
N GLY A 81 18.80 19.64 11.87
CA GLY A 81 18.64 20.50 13.03
C GLY A 81 19.89 20.59 13.91
N GLU A 82 19.71 21.19 15.09
CA GLU A 82 20.76 21.30 16.13
C GLU A 82 20.80 20.05 17.03
N SER A 83 19.69 19.31 17.10
CA SER A 83 19.47 18.05 17.83
C SER A 83 20.09 16.83 17.14
N GLY A 84 20.43 16.93 15.86
CA GLY A 84 21.03 15.84 15.07
C GLY A 84 20.04 14.76 14.64
N GLU A 85 18.75 15.08 14.53
CA GLU A 85 17.74 14.14 14.04
C GLU A 85 18.01 13.70 12.59
N PRO A 86 17.74 12.45 12.20
CA PRO A 86 18.06 11.99 10.84
C PRO A 86 17.16 12.67 9.80
N LYS A 87 17.77 13.42 8.88
CA LYS A 87 17.14 13.93 7.66
C LYS A 87 17.46 13.00 6.49
N ILE A 88 16.46 12.29 5.99
CA ILE A 88 16.58 11.44 4.80
C ILE A 88 16.69 12.31 3.55
N LEU A 89 17.66 12.01 2.69
CA LEU A 89 17.90 12.70 1.43
C LEU A 89 17.18 11.98 0.28
N ILE A 90 15.92 12.37 0.06
CA ILE A 90 15.06 11.75 -0.96
C ILE A 90 15.35 12.37 -2.34
N GLY A 91 15.32 11.54 -3.39
CA GLY A 91 14.99 12.03 -4.74
C GLY A 91 15.98 13.02 -5.37
N GLY A 92 17.29 12.80 -5.19
CA GLY A 92 18.33 13.60 -5.85
C GLY A 92 18.89 14.74 -5.01
N GLU A 93 18.42 14.91 -3.76
CA GLU A 93 19.19 15.66 -2.76
C GLU A 93 20.58 15.04 -2.64
N LYS A 94 21.61 15.84 -2.95
CA LYS A 94 23.00 15.37 -2.89
C LYS A 94 23.41 15.26 -1.43
N GLY A 95 23.61 14.02 -0.99
CA GLY A 95 24.42 13.76 0.19
C GLY A 95 25.87 14.17 -0.05
N SER A 96 26.71 14.02 0.98
CA SER A 96 28.13 14.25 0.77
C SER A 96 28.70 13.28 -0.25
N GLU A 97 29.28 13.82 -1.33
CA GLU A 97 30.00 13.03 -2.33
C GLU A 97 31.17 12.23 -1.72
N ARG A 98 31.70 12.69 -0.58
CA ARG A 98 32.84 12.07 0.10
C ARG A 98 32.43 10.93 1.04
N TRP A 99 31.36 11.12 1.83
CA TRP A 99 30.97 10.21 2.92
C TRP A 99 29.74 9.34 2.63
N SER A 100 29.05 9.54 1.50
CA SER A 100 27.86 8.76 1.18
C SER A 100 28.19 7.30 0.87
N ILE A 101 27.55 6.37 1.57
CA ILE A 101 27.62 4.94 1.29
C ILE A 101 26.77 4.54 0.07
N LYS A 102 25.78 5.36 -0.30
CA LYS A 102 24.83 5.10 -1.40
C LYS A 102 25.51 4.72 -2.71
N LYS A 103 26.67 5.31 -3.01
CA LYS A 103 27.45 5.04 -4.25
C LYS A 103 28.09 3.66 -4.31
N TRP A 104 28.19 2.97 -3.18
CA TRP A 104 28.79 1.64 -3.04
C TRP A 104 27.74 0.53 -2.91
N VAL A 105 26.46 0.89 -2.82
CA VAL A 105 25.36 -0.08 -2.64
C VAL A 105 24.64 -0.26 -3.96
N GLU A 106 24.60 -1.50 -4.42
CA GLU A 106 23.85 -1.91 -5.60
C GLU A 106 22.61 -2.71 -5.20
N THR A 107 21.49 -2.47 -5.88
CA THR A 107 20.26 -3.25 -5.70
C THR A 107 20.14 -4.28 -6.82
N GLY A 108 19.93 -5.55 -6.47
CA GLY A 108 19.89 -6.62 -7.46
C GLY A 108 18.74 -6.50 -8.48
N ASN A 109 17.60 -5.95 -8.08
CA ASN A 109 16.42 -5.80 -8.95
C ASN A 109 15.87 -4.37 -8.89
N LYS A 110 15.77 -3.69 -10.04
CA LYS A 110 15.23 -2.32 -10.13
C LYS A 110 13.71 -2.24 -10.01
N LYS A 111 12.99 -3.30 -10.41
CA LYS A 111 11.53 -3.40 -10.31
C LYS A 111 11.11 -4.85 -10.11
N ILE A 112 10.24 -5.10 -9.13
CA ILE A 112 9.78 -6.43 -8.77
C ILE A 112 8.25 -6.42 -8.74
N ASN A 113 7.63 -7.35 -9.45
CA ASN A 113 6.18 -7.54 -9.42
C ASN A 113 5.84 -8.70 -8.49
N LEU A 114 5.25 -8.38 -7.33
CA LEU A 114 4.87 -9.34 -6.31
C LEU A 114 3.41 -9.75 -6.50
N LYS A 115 3.18 -11.04 -6.73
CA LYS A 115 1.84 -11.62 -6.65
C LYS A 115 1.38 -11.67 -5.18
N PRO A 116 0.05 -11.63 -4.92
CA PRO A 116 -0.49 -12.01 -3.62
C PRO A 116 0.12 -13.31 -3.14
N LYS A 117 0.50 -13.37 -1.86
CA LYS A 117 0.96 -14.60 -1.22
C LYS A 117 -0.21 -15.48 -0.85
#